data_AF-A0A4Y2B1V1-F1
#
_entry.id   AF-A0A4Y2B1V1-F1
#
_cell.length_a   1.000
_cell.length_b   1.000
_cell.length_c   1.000
_cell.angle_alpha   90.00
_cell.angle_beta   90.00
_cell.angle_gamma   90.00
#
_symmetry.space_group_name_H-M   'P 1'
#
loop_
_entity.id
_entity.type
_entity.pdbx_description
1 polymer ?
#
loop_
_entity_poly.entity_id
_entity_poly.type
_entity_poly.pdbx_seq_one_letter_code
_entity_poly.pdbx_strand_id
1 'polypeptide(L)'
;MVGANRALRDLNKLVRDRNEALYAFFAEENIEWSFIPPRSPNWGGLWEANIKAFKYHFKRVAGNSKFSYKELLTLTTQIEAILNSRPLTPLSADVDDLEVLTPAHFLVGRSITAIVEPSLIDFETNRLNVWQRITKSVQTIWKRWSLSYLNGL
;
A
#
# COMPACT_ATOMS: atom_id res chain seq x y z
N MET A 1 -15.22 -3.05 -14.12
CA MET A 1 -13.82 -3.36 -14.48
C MET A 1 -13.78 -4.67 -15.25
N VAL A 2 -13.59 -4.63 -16.57
CA VAL A 2 -13.66 -5.83 -17.42
C VAL A 2 -12.38 -6.71 -17.32
N GLY A 3 -11.22 -6.09 -17.05
CA GLY A 3 -9.94 -6.81 -16.87
C GLY A 3 -9.82 -7.60 -15.56
N ALA A 4 -10.26 -7.02 -14.43
CA ALA A 4 -10.27 -7.73 -13.14
C ALA A 4 -11.21 -8.95 -13.16
N ASN A 5 -12.31 -8.88 -13.91
CA ASN A 5 -13.26 -9.98 -14.05
C ASN A 5 -12.69 -11.16 -14.85
N ARG A 6 -11.78 -10.91 -15.81
CA ARG A 6 -11.06 -11.97 -16.52
C ARG A 6 -10.05 -12.65 -15.60
N ALA A 7 -9.20 -11.88 -14.92
CA ALA A 7 -8.23 -12.43 -13.96
C ALA A 7 -8.92 -13.22 -12.83
N LEU A 8 -10.03 -12.71 -12.28
CA LEU A 8 -10.84 -13.42 -11.30
C LEU A 8 -11.46 -14.71 -11.86
N ARG A 9 -11.87 -14.73 -13.14
CA ARG A 9 -12.35 -15.95 -13.79
C ARG A 9 -11.24 -16.96 -14.02
N ASP A 10 -10.05 -16.52 -14.39
CA ASP A 10 -8.89 -17.39 -14.59
C ASP A 10 -8.40 -17.98 -13.26
N LEU A 11 -8.38 -17.17 -12.19
CA LEU A 11 -8.11 -17.62 -10.82
C LEU A 11 -9.19 -18.61 -10.35
N ASN A 12 -10.47 -18.31 -10.60
CA ASN A 12 -11.57 -19.18 -10.23
C ASN A 12 -11.52 -20.50 -11.02
N LYS A 13 -11.09 -20.48 -12.29
CA LYS A 13 -10.79 -21.71 -13.05
C LYS A 13 -9.63 -22.48 -12.45
N LEU A 14 -8.50 -21.85 -12.15
CA LEU A 14 -7.35 -22.51 -11.52
C LEU A 14 -7.69 -23.18 -10.18
N VAL A 15 -8.54 -22.54 -9.38
CA VAL A 15 -9.00 -23.08 -8.09
C VAL A 15 -10.06 -24.16 -8.28
N ARG A 16 -11.00 -24.00 -9.23
CA ARG A 16 -12.06 -24.99 -9.53
C ARG A 16 -11.55 -26.23 -10.25
N ASP A 17 -10.58 -26.07 -11.14
CA ASP A 17 -9.98 -27.15 -11.94
C ASP A 17 -8.95 -27.95 -11.14
N ARG A 18 -8.93 -27.79 -9.80
CA ARG A 18 -8.05 -28.50 -8.87
C ARG A 18 -6.59 -28.50 -9.33
N ASN A 19 -5.99 -27.32 -9.47
CA ASN A 19 -4.55 -27.23 -9.69
C ASN A 19 -3.80 -27.85 -8.50
N GLU A 20 -3.36 -29.09 -8.63
CA GLU A 20 -2.75 -29.89 -7.56
C GLU A 20 -1.54 -29.19 -6.93
N ALA A 21 -0.73 -28.48 -7.74
CA ALA A 21 0.41 -27.73 -7.23
C ALA A 21 -0.01 -26.56 -6.33
N LEU A 22 -1.12 -25.89 -6.65
CA LEU A 22 -1.65 -24.79 -5.84
C LEU A 22 -2.23 -25.30 -4.52
N TYR A 23 -2.96 -26.43 -4.54
CA TYR A 23 -3.50 -27.03 -3.33
C TYR A 23 -2.41 -27.64 -2.44
N ALA A 24 -1.37 -28.25 -3.04
CA ALA A 24 -0.21 -28.72 -2.30
C ALA A 24 0.49 -27.55 -1.58
N PHE A 25 0.70 -26.43 -2.26
CA PHE A 25 1.24 -25.21 -1.66
C PHE A 25 0.37 -24.69 -0.51
N PHE A 26 -0.95 -24.61 -0.70
CA PHE A 26 -1.86 -24.17 0.37
C PHE A 26 -1.84 -25.12 1.57
N ALA A 27 -1.74 -26.44 1.35
CA ALA A 27 -1.64 -27.40 2.43
C ALA A 27 -0.30 -27.30 3.18
N GLU A 28 0.82 -27.14 2.45
CA GLU A 28 2.16 -26.95 3.03
C GLU A 28 2.24 -25.67 3.87
N GLU A 29 1.68 -24.57 3.36
CA GLU A 29 1.67 -23.26 4.03
C GLU A 29 0.50 -23.07 5.03
N ASN A 30 -0.33 -24.10 5.24
CA ASN A 30 -1.53 -24.04 6.08
C ASN A 30 -2.49 -22.89 5.72
N ILE A 31 -2.67 -22.62 4.42
CA ILE A 31 -3.55 -21.58 3.89
C ILE A 31 -4.93 -22.16 3.58
N GLU A 32 -5.97 -21.64 4.21
CA GLU A 32 -7.36 -21.93 3.85
C GLU A 32 -7.89 -20.87 2.86
N TRP A 33 -8.23 -21.29 1.64
CA TRP A 33 -8.80 -20.40 0.63
C TRP A 33 -10.33 -20.39 0.68
N SER A 34 -10.93 -19.21 0.81
CA SER A 34 -12.39 -19.02 0.77
C SER A 34 -12.80 -17.92 -0.22
N PHE A 35 -13.93 -18.13 -0.89
CA PHE A 35 -14.55 -17.09 -1.73
C PHE A 35 -15.58 -16.30 -0.93
N ILE A 36 -15.64 -15.00 -1.22
CA ILE A 36 -16.68 -14.12 -0.66
C ILE A 36 -18.05 -14.61 -1.14
N PRO A 37 -19.07 -14.64 -0.26
CA PRO A 37 -20.40 -15.04 -0.66
C PRO A 37 -20.93 -14.16 -1.81
N PRO A 38 -21.65 -14.74 -2.80
CA PRO A 38 -22.23 -13.97 -3.88
C PRO A 38 -23.15 -12.86 -3.35
N ARG A 39 -23.16 -11.71 -4.04
CA ARG A 39 -23.95 -10.52 -3.67
C ARG A 39 -23.63 -9.92 -2.29
N SER A 40 -22.41 -10.12 -1.78
CA SER A 40 -21.97 -9.54 -0.50
C SER A 40 -20.87 -8.50 -0.69
N PRO A 41 -21.16 -7.32 -1.31
CA PRO A 41 -20.16 -6.30 -1.65
C PRO A 41 -19.48 -5.68 -0.43
N ASN A 42 -20.14 -5.68 0.73
CA ASN A 42 -19.60 -5.21 1.99
C ASN A 42 -18.37 -5.99 2.47
N TRP A 43 -18.24 -7.27 2.11
CA TRP A 43 -17.07 -8.07 2.48
C TRP A 43 -15.79 -7.54 1.85
N GLY A 44 -15.89 -6.84 0.70
CA GLY A 44 -14.73 -6.28 0.00
C GLY A 44 -14.37 -4.84 0.27
N GLY A 45 -15.16 -4.15 1.11
CA GLY A 45 -14.96 -2.73 1.35
C GLY A 45 -13.54 -2.39 1.83
N LEU A 46 -12.95 -3.21 2.71
CA LEU A 46 -11.65 -2.91 3.30
C LEU A 46 -10.50 -2.98 2.29
N TRP A 47 -10.36 -4.06 1.52
CA TRP A 47 -9.30 -4.14 0.52
C TRP A 47 -9.56 -3.20 -0.66
N GLU A 48 -10.82 -2.95 -1.04
CA GLU A 48 -11.15 -1.97 -2.06
C GLU A 48 -10.76 -0.54 -1.63
N ALA A 49 -10.99 -0.18 -0.36
CA ALA A 49 -10.54 1.07 0.22
C ALA A 49 -9.00 1.19 0.21
N ASN A 50 -8.29 0.12 0.59
CA ASN A 50 -6.83 0.09 0.53
C ASN A 50 -6.31 0.23 -0.91
N ILE A 51 -6.90 -0.47 -1.88
CA ILE A 51 -6.56 -0.35 -3.31
C ILE A 51 -6.83 1.07 -3.82
N LYS A 52 -7.93 1.70 -3.40
CA LYS A 52 -8.27 3.07 -3.75
C LYS A 52 -7.24 4.05 -3.19
N ALA A 53 -6.85 3.90 -1.92
CA ALA A 53 -5.82 4.72 -1.28
C ALA A 53 -4.47 4.59 -1.99
N PHE A 54 -4.02 3.37 -2.28
CA PHE A 54 -2.80 3.12 -3.03
C PHE A 54 -2.81 3.81 -4.40
N LYS A 55 -3.86 3.58 -5.20
CA LYS A 55 -3.99 4.18 -6.54
C LYS A 55 -4.01 5.71 -6.48
N TYR A 56 -4.60 6.29 -5.44
CA TYR A 56 -4.66 7.73 -5.25
C TYR A 56 -3.26 8.33 -5.04
N HIS A 57 -2.45 7.75 -4.16
CA HIS A 57 -1.07 8.21 -3.94
C HIS A 57 -0.18 7.95 -5.15
N PHE A 58 -0.28 6.75 -5.72
CA PHE A 58 0.50 6.36 -6.88
C PHE A 58 0.29 7.32 -8.06
N LYS A 59 -0.97 7.60 -8.45
CA LYS A 59 -1.27 8.48 -9.60
C LYS A 59 -0.70 9.89 -9.45
N ARG A 60 -0.71 10.43 -8.24
CA ARG A 60 -0.23 11.82 -7.99
C ARG A 60 1.27 11.98 -8.12
N VAL A 61 2.00 10.90 -7.97
CA VAL A 61 3.46 10.90 -7.92
C VAL A 61 4.05 10.32 -9.18
N ALA A 62 3.42 9.27 -9.71
CA ALA A 62 3.77 8.75 -11.00
C ALA A 62 3.47 9.76 -12.11
N GLY A 63 2.35 10.50 -12.02
CA GLY A 63 1.95 11.47 -13.04
C GLY A 63 2.02 10.87 -14.46
N ASN A 64 2.71 11.56 -15.36
CA ASN A 64 3.03 11.08 -16.72
C ASN A 64 4.49 10.57 -16.85
N SER A 65 5.18 10.37 -15.73
CA SER A 65 6.58 9.94 -15.71
C SER A 65 6.70 8.47 -16.09
N LYS A 66 7.77 8.15 -16.83
CA LYS A 66 8.16 6.76 -17.12
C LYS A 66 9.14 6.30 -16.06
N PHE A 67 8.88 5.13 -15.48
CA PHE A 67 9.74 4.50 -14.49
C PHE A 67 10.33 3.22 -15.08
N SER A 68 11.61 2.97 -14.82
CA SER A 68 12.18 1.63 -14.93
C SER A 68 11.54 0.69 -13.92
N TYR A 69 11.69 -0.61 -14.12
CA TYR A 69 11.18 -1.62 -13.18
C TYR A 69 11.64 -1.36 -11.74
N LYS A 70 12.92 -1.05 -11.54
CA LYS A 70 13.48 -0.78 -10.21
C LYS A 70 12.88 0.47 -9.59
N GLU A 71 12.76 1.55 -10.36
CA GLU A 71 12.16 2.79 -9.86
C GLU A 71 10.68 2.60 -9.50
N LEU A 72 9.94 1.85 -10.31
CA LEU A 72 8.54 1.53 -10.04
C LEU A 72 8.39 0.68 -8.78
N LEU A 73 9.18 -0.40 -8.67
CA LEU A 73 9.18 -1.28 -7.50
C LEU A 73 9.44 -0.48 -6.22
N THR A 74 10.50 0.33 -6.21
CA THR A 74 10.83 1.20 -5.08
C THR A 74 9.68 2.15 -4.76
N LEU A 75 9.10 2.82 -5.75
CA LEU A 75 7.98 3.74 -5.52
C LEU A 75 6.77 3.01 -4.91
N THR A 76 6.44 1.82 -5.42
CA THR A 76 5.30 1.05 -4.89
C THR A 76 5.53 0.56 -3.46
N THR A 77 6.75 0.10 -3.13
CA THR A 77 7.13 -0.31 -1.78
C THR A 77 7.08 0.87 -0.80
N GLN A 78 7.50 2.06 -1.23
CA GLN A 78 7.43 3.25 -0.39
C GLN A 78 5.99 3.70 -0.14
N ILE A 79 5.10 3.62 -1.15
CA ILE A 79 3.67 3.90 -0.95
C ILE A 79 3.05 2.89 0.01
N GLU A 80 3.38 1.60 -0.12
CA GLU A 80 2.94 0.56 0.81
C GLU A 80 3.39 0.86 2.25
N ALA A 81 4.67 1.19 2.46
CA ALA A 81 5.20 1.55 3.76
C ALA A 81 4.43 2.73 4.37
N ILE A 82 4.16 3.79 3.60
CA ILE A 82 3.36 4.94 4.06
C ILE A 82 1.96 4.52 4.47
N LEU A 83 1.27 3.69 3.67
CA LEU A 83 -0.07 3.21 4.00
C LEU A 83 -0.08 2.33 5.25
N ASN A 84 0.98 1.56 5.50
CA ASN A 84 1.12 0.71 6.68
C ASN A 84 1.57 1.48 7.93
N SER A 85 2.19 2.65 7.77
CA SER A 85 2.54 3.56 8.87
C SER A 85 1.41 4.52 9.25
N ARG A 86 0.23 4.44 8.63
CA ARG A 86 -0.87 5.33 8.96
C ARG A 86 -1.34 5.16 10.42
N PRO A 87 -1.56 6.24 11.19
CA PRO A 87 -2.22 6.15 12.49
C PRO A 87 -3.61 5.53 12.34
N LEU A 88 -4.01 4.73 13.31
CA LEU A 88 -5.37 4.22 13.49
C LEU A 88 -5.99 4.81 14.75
N THR A 89 -5.23 4.80 15.84
CA THR A 89 -5.62 5.36 17.14
C THR A 89 -4.36 5.68 17.96
N PRO A 90 -4.39 6.68 18.85
CA PRO A 90 -3.38 6.83 19.90
C PRO A 90 -3.30 5.56 20.76
N LEU A 91 -2.10 5.23 21.25
CA LEU A 91 -1.90 4.15 22.21
C LEU A 91 -2.10 4.60 23.66
N SER A 92 -1.98 5.91 23.91
CA SER A 92 -2.14 6.54 25.21
C SER A 92 -3.15 7.68 25.15
N ALA A 93 -3.70 8.02 26.32
CA ALA A 93 -4.50 9.23 26.51
C ALA A 93 -3.64 10.45 26.89
N ASP A 94 -2.34 10.23 27.12
CA ASP A 94 -1.37 11.30 27.34
C ASP A 94 -1.17 12.09 26.04
N VAL A 95 -1.26 13.41 26.14
CA VAL A 95 -1.16 14.33 25.00
C VAL A 95 0.30 14.49 24.54
N ASP A 96 1.24 14.21 25.44
CA ASP A 96 2.68 14.26 25.15
C ASP A 96 3.20 12.93 24.58
N ASP A 97 2.40 11.85 24.64
CA ASP A 97 2.72 10.57 24.02
C ASP A 97 2.28 10.54 22.55
N LEU A 98 3.27 10.59 21.66
CA LEU A 98 3.05 10.59 20.21
C LEU A 98 2.97 9.19 19.60
N GLU A 99 2.98 8.13 20.42
CA GLU A 99 2.85 6.77 19.92
C GLU A 99 1.43 6.46 19.43
N VAL A 100 1.37 5.87 18.25
CA VAL A 100 0.13 5.55 17.55
C VAL A 100 0.12 4.10 17.10
N LEU A 101 -1.04 3.47 17.24
CA LEU A 101 -1.29 2.18 16.64
C LEU A 101 -1.41 2.35 15.13
N THR A 102 -0.70 1.52 14.37
CA THR A 102 -0.69 1.55 12.89
C THR A 102 -0.93 0.14 12.35
N PRO A 103 -1.34 -0.01 11.07
CA PRO A 103 -1.44 -1.34 10.45
C PRO A 103 -0.15 -2.16 10.54
N ALA A 104 1.02 -1.52 10.46
CA ALA A 104 2.30 -2.19 10.59
C ALA A 104 2.48 -2.94 11.92
N HIS A 105 1.89 -2.45 13.02
CA HIS A 105 1.93 -3.14 14.30
C HIS A 105 1.28 -4.53 14.23
N PHE A 106 0.23 -4.70 13.43
CA PHE A 106 -0.40 -6.01 13.23
C PHE A 106 0.40 -6.92 12.30
N LEU A 107 1.17 -6.35 11.37
CA LEU A 107 1.93 -7.11 10.37
C LEU A 107 3.29 -7.57 10.89
N VAL A 108 4.01 -6.69 11.60
CA VAL A 108 5.41 -6.90 12.00
C VAL A 108 5.65 -6.65 13.48
N GLY A 109 4.61 -6.35 14.27
CA GLY A 109 4.70 -6.14 15.73
C GLY A 109 5.26 -4.78 16.16
N ARG A 110 5.57 -3.88 15.22
CA ARG A 110 6.19 -2.57 15.49
C ARG A 110 5.90 -1.55 14.40
N SER A 111 6.21 -0.29 14.68
CA SER A 111 6.18 0.79 13.68
C SER A 111 7.23 0.58 12.59
N ILE A 112 6.91 0.99 11.35
CA ILE A 112 7.86 1.08 10.25
C ILE A 112 8.54 2.45 10.30
N THR A 113 9.82 2.46 10.62
CA THR A 113 10.65 3.67 10.67
C THR A 113 11.56 3.75 9.45
N ALA A 114 11.62 4.92 8.81
CA ALA A 114 12.57 5.20 7.73
C ALA A 114 13.76 6.01 8.25
N ILE A 115 14.90 5.90 7.56
CA ILE A 115 16.04 6.79 7.80
C ILE A 115 15.64 8.21 7.37
N VAL A 116 16.05 9.21 8.14
CA VAL A 116 15.80 10.63 7.81
C VAL A 116 16.57 11.00 6.55
N GLU A 117 15.86 11.39 5.50
CA GLU A 117 16.45 11.89 4.24
C GLU A 117 16.33 13.43 4.15
N PRO A 118 17.30 14.13 3.53
CA PRO A 118 17.21 15.57 3.30
C PRO A 118 15.95 15.95 2.51
N SER A 119 15.30 17.07 2.85
CA SER A 119 14.12 17.55 2.10
C SER A 119 14.51 17.94 0.67
N LEU A 120 13.85 17.32 -0.31
CA LEU A 120 14.01 17.59 -1.73
C LEU A 120 12.75 18.19 -2.37
N ILE A 121 11.72 18.50 -1.56
CA ILE A 121 10.41 18.97 -2.02
C ILE A 121 10.53 20.24 -2.89
N ASP A 122 11.43 21.15 -2.51
CA ASP A 122 11.56 22.47 -3.13
C ASP A 122 12.58 22.50 -4.30
N PHE A 123 13.29 21.39 -4.56
CA PHE A 123 14.30 21.33 -5.63
C PHE A 123 13.69 21.00 -6.99
N GLU A 124 14.13 21.63 -8.08
CA GLU A 124 13.65 21.30 -9.42
C GLU A 124 14.02 19.86 -9.83
N THR A 125 13.04 19.10 -10.34
CA THR A 125 13.19 17.66 -10.64
C THR A 125 14.26 17.36 -11.70
N ASN A 126 14.52 18.29 -12.62
CA ASN A 126 15.55 18.20 -13.66
C ASN A 126 16.99 18.23 -13.09
N ARG A 127 17.19 18.69 -11.86
CA ARG A 127 18.50 18.74 -11.18
C ARG A 127 18.75 17.52 -10.29
N LEU A 128 17.79 16.60 -10.22
CA LEU A 128 17.83 15.47 -9.29
C LEU A 128 18.23 14.18 -10.00
N ASN A 129 19.16 13.44 -9.38
CA ASN A 129 19.46 12.07 -9.76
C ASN A 129 18.28 11.12 -9.46
N VAL A 130 18.38 9.87 -9.89
CA VAL A 130 17.30 8.87 -9.74
C VAL A 130 16.82 8.72 -8.29
N TRP A 131 17.75 8.52 -7.36
CA TRP A 131 17.43 8.36 -5.94
C TRP A 131 16.75 9.62 -5.39
N GLN A 132 17.30 10.80 -5.68
CA GLN A 132 16.73 12.07 -5.26
C GLN A 132 15.31 12.31 -5.79
N ARG A 133 15.02 11.91 -7.03
CA ARG A 133 13.66 12.00 -7.59
C ARG A 133 12.68 11.07 -6.86
N ILE A 134 13.12 9.87 -6.49
CA ILE A 134 12.31 8.93 -5.69
C ILE A 134 12.10 9.49 -4.29
N THR A 135 13.15 9.94 -3.59
CA THR A 135 13.04 10.58 -2.27
C THR A 135 12.08 11.76 -2.29
N LYS A 136 12.22 12.67 -3.26
CA LYS A 136 11.29 13.80 -3.43
C LYS A 136 9.84 13.32 -3.62
N SER A 137 9.66 12.27 -4.40
CA SER A 137 8.35 11.66 -4.67
C SER A 137 7.70 11.11 -3.40
N VAL A 138 8.48 10.37 -2.59
CA VAL A 138 8.05 9.83 -1.29
C VAL A 138 7.72 10.94 -0.31
N GLN A 139 8.58 11.96 -0.18
CA GLN A 139 8.34 13.12 0.68
C GLN A 139 7.09 13.90 0.28
N THR A 140 6.83 14.01 -1.03
CA THR A 140 5.61 14.64 -1.56
C THR A 140 4.36 13.83 -1.18
N ILE A 141 4.43 12.48 -1.24
CA ILE A 141 3.34 11.61 -0.77
C ILE A 141 3.11 11.85 0.70
N TRP A 142 4.16 11.73 1.52
CA TRP A 142 4.08 11.86 2.97
C TRP A 142 3.43 13.19 3.38
N LYS A 143 3.96 14.31 2.88
CA LYS A 143 3.45 15.66 3.20
C LYS A 143 1.98 15.81 2.84
N ARG A 144 1.56 15.35 1.65
CA ARG A 144 0.16 15.47 1.22
C ARG A 144 -0.77 14.52 1.96
N TRP A 145 -0.28 13.31 2.23
CA TRP A 145 -1.04 12.28 2.92
C TRP A 145 -1.28 12.66 4.38
N SER A 146 -0.24 13.09 5.12
CA SER A 146 -0.38 13.49 6.52
C SER A 146 -1.33 14.68 6.67
N LEU A 147 -1.21 15.71 5.82
CA LEU A 147 -2.14 16.84 5.82
C LEU A 147 -3.58 16.42 5.51
N SER A 148 -3.78 15.57 4.49
CA SER A 148 -5.11 15.11 4.11
C SER A 148 -5.74 14.19 5.15
N TYR A 149 -4.94 13.42 5.86
CA TYR A 149 -5.40 12.51 6.91
C TYR A 149 -5.80 13.30 8.16
N LEU A 150 -4.95 14.24 8.61
CA LEU A 150 -5.24 15.11 9.76
C LEU A 150 -6.45 16.02 9.53
N ASN A 151 -6.63 16.54 8.31
CA ASN A 151 -7.81 17.35 7.97
C ASN A 151 -9.10 16.52 7.78
N GLY A 152 -8.99 15.19 7.77
CA GLY A 152 -10.13 14.27 7.64
C GLY A 152 -10.53 13.57 8.95
N LEU A 153 -9.78 13.84 10.04
CA LEU A 153 -10.16 13.53 11.43
C LEU A 153 -11.03 14.67 11.99
#